data_AF-A0ABD5FUN7-F1
#
_entry.id   AF-A0ABD5FUN7-F1
#
_cell.length_a   1.000
_cell.length_b   1.000
_cell.length_c   1.000
_cell.angle_alpha   90.00
_cell.angle_beta   90.00
_cell.angle_gamma   90.00
#
_symmetry.space_group_name_H-M   'P 1'
#
loop_
_entity.id
_entity.type
_entity.pdbx_description
1 polymer ?
#
loop_
_entity_poly.entity_id
_entity_poly.type
_entity_poly.pdbx_seq_one_letter_code
_entity_poly.pdbx_strand_id
1 'polypeptide(L)'
;MIKTANAPSRASRYTQKNDVIFSMVRPYLRNIAKVVVDNCIASTGFYVCSAIPQILNSDYCYYLMVSDYVVNGLNQFMKGDNSPSINKGHIDEWLFPLPPLTEQKRIVCAIRNLFAQLDVIMESL
;
A
#
# COMPACT_ATOMS: atom_id res chain seq x y z
N MET A 1 0.43 23.29 14.20
CA MET A 1 -0.62 22.61 13.41
C MET A 1 -1.29 23.62 12.49
N ILE A 2 -1.52 23.29 11.22
CA ILE A 2 -2.26 24.14 10.27
C ILE A 2 -3.75 24.03 10.59
N LYS A 3 -4.49 25.15 10.60
CA LYS A 3 -5.96 25.12 10.73
C LYS A 3 -6.56 24.39 9.52
N THR A 4 -7.55 23.53 9.72
CA THR A 4 -8.16 22.70 8.65
C THR A 4 -8.63 23.53 7.45
N ALA A 5 -9.10 24.76 7.67
CA ALA A 5 -9.51 25.71 6.64
C ALA A 5 -8.37 26.13 5.66
N ASN A 6 -7.11 26.01 6.09
CA ASN A 6 -5.93 26.37 5.30
C ASN A 6 -5.20 25.12 4.75
N ALA A 7 -5.72 23.92 5.00
CA ALA A 7 -5.14 22.70 4.46
C ALA A 7 -5.51 22.56 2.98
N PRO A 8 -4.59 22.10 2.11
CA PRO A 8 -4.93 21.78 0.73
C PRO A 8 -6.11 20.81 0.67
N SER A 9 -7.05 21.03 -0.27
CA SER A 9 -8.30 20.24 -0.36
C SER A 9 -8.08 18.73 -0.47
N ARG A 10 -6.92 18.31 -0.97
CA ARG A 10 -6.52 16.90 -1.08
C ARG A 10 -5.83 16.35 0.17
N ALA A 11 -5.26 17.16 1.05
CA ALA A 11 -4.53 16.68 2.22
C ALA A 11 -5.52 16.41 3.38
N SER A 12 -6.20 15.26 3.34
CA SER A 12 -7.29 14.99 4.27
C SER A 12 -7.45 13.53 4.72
N ARG A 13 -6.55 12.62 4.34
CA ARG A 13 -6.58 11.22 4.77
C ARG A 13 -5.65 11.05 5.97
N TYR A 14 -6.21 10.76 7.14
CA TYR A 14 -5.39 10.41 8.31
C TYR A 14 -4.65 9.10 8.06
N THR A 15 -3.39 9.05 8.46
CA THR A 15 -2.58 7.83 8.48
C THR A 15 -1.77 7.74 9.77
N GLN A 16 -1.47 6.51 10.16
CA GLN A 16 -0.65 6.17 11.32
C GLN A 16 0.47 5.20 10.94
N LYS A 17 1.41 4.99 11.85
CA LYS A 17 2.52 4.06 11.64
C LYS A 17 1.99 2.68 11.30
N ASN A 18 2.62 2.04 10.31
CA ASN A 18 2.28 0.75 9.73
C ASN A 18 1.07 0.72 8.79
N ASP A 19 0.38 1.82 8.56
CA ASP A 19 -0.56 1.88 7.43
C ASP A 19 0.18 1.67 6.11
N VAL A 20 -0.49 1.06 5.14
CA VAL A 20 -0.03 1.00 3.76
C VAL A 20 -0.86 1.97 2.94
N ILE A 21 -0.22 2.89 2.22
CA ILE A 21 -0.89 3.80 1.30
C ILE A 21 -0.71 3.32 -0.13
N PHE A 22 -1.79 3.29 -0.90
CA PHE A 22 -1.82 2.85 -2.29
C PHE A 22 -2.34 3.98 -3.18
N SER A 23 -1.55 4.43 -4.16
CA SER A 23 -2.01 5.47 -5.09
C SER A 23 -3.09 4.92 -6.02
N MET A 24 -4.27 5.53 -5.99
CA MET A 24 -5.37 5.19 -6.89
C MET A 24 -5.21 5.83 -8.27
N VAL A 25 -4.20 6.69 -8.46
CA VAL A 25 -3.84 7.30 -9.76
C VAL A 25 -2.69 6.51 -10.36
N ARG A 26 -2.87 6.04 -11.59
CA ARG A 26 -1.90 5.21 -12.33
C ARG A 26 -1.36 4.05 -11.47
N PRO A 27 -2.24 3.17 -10.95
CA PRO A 27 -1.85 2.07 -10.04
C PRO A 27 -0.71 1.19 -10.57
N TYR A 28 -0.57 1.03 -11.88
CA TYR A 28 0.55 0.33 -12.53
C TYR A 28 1.94 0.90 -12.20
N LEU A 29 2.06 2.16 -11.78
CA LEU A 29 3.33 2.75 -11.32
C LEU A 29 3.75 2.27 -9.94
N ARG A 30 2.87 1.57 -9.21
CA ARG A 30 3.14 1.03 -7.85
C ARG A 30 3.64 2.10 -6.88
N ASN A 31 3.04 3.28 -6.95
CA ASN A 31 3.22 4.32 -5.94
C ASN A 31 2.52 3.88 -4.64
N ILE A 32 3.17 2.99 -3.92
CA ILE A 32 2.66 2.28 -2.75
C ILE A 32 3.75 2.33 -1.68
N ALA A 33 3.38 2.70 -0.46
CA ALA A 33 4.36 2.86 0.61
C ALA A 33 3.78 2.46 1.96
N LYS A 34 4.65 2.05 2.87
CA LYS A 34 4.32 1.86 4.28
C LYS A 34 4.62 3.14 5.05
N VAL A 35 3.68 3.58 5.87
CA VAL A 35 3.80 4.75 6.73
C VAL A 35 4.68 4.41 7.93
N VAL A 36 5.72 5.22 8.16
CA VAL A 36 6.74 4.96 9.19
C VAL A 36 6.54 5.75 10.49
N VAL A 37 5.68 6.77 10.45
CA VAL A 37 5.43 7.72 11.55
C VAL A 37 3.93 7.92 11.76
N ASP A 38 3.55 8.16 13.01
CA ASP A 38 2.15 8.41 13.39
C ASP A 38 1.67 9.81 13.02
N ASN A 39 0.35 10.01 13.07
CA ASN A 39 -0.31 11.31 12.93
C ASN A 39 0.02 12.06 11.62
N CYS A 40 0.04 11.32 10.51
CA CYS A 40 0.31 11.87 9.19
C CYS A 40 -0.98 12.12 8.39
N ILE A 41 -0.85 12.93 7.34
CA ILE A 41 -1.93 13.20 6.40
C ILE A 41 -1.47 12.84 4.98
N ALA A 42 -2.20 11.93 4.34
CA ALA A 42 -2.03 11.57 2.96
C ALA A 42 -3.02 12.33 2.05
N SER A 43 -2.67 12.41 0.76
CA SER A 43 -3.55 12.94 -0.28
C SER A 43 -4.77 12.04 -0.47
N THR A 44 -5.93 12.60 -0.81
CA THR A 44 -7.16 11.87 -1.17
C THR A 44 -6.99 10.94 -2.38
N GLY A 45 -5.93 11.12 -3.17
CA GLY A 45 -5.54 10.19 -4.24
C GLY A 45 -4.96 8.87 -3.74
N PHE A 46 -4.71 8.72 -2.43
CA PHE A 46 -4.28 7.48 -1.83
C PHE A 46 -5.43 6.78 -1.10
N TYR A 47 -5.49 5.47 -1.27
CA TYR A 47 -6.20 4.57 -0.38
C TYR A 47 -5.32 4.26 0.82
N VAL A 48 -5.90 4.22 2.03
CA VAL A 48 -5.19 3.89 3.27
C VAL A 48 -5.64 2.52 3.74
N CYS A 49 -4.72 1.55 3.70
CA CYS A 49 -4.90 0.21 4.24
C CYS A 49 -4.35 0.18 5.67
N SER A 50 -5.24 0.26 6.65
CA SER A 50 -4.87 0.08 8.07
C SER A 50 -5.01 -1.39 8.45
N ALA A 51 -3.89 -2.01 8.81
CA ALA A 51 -3.87 -3.41 9.21
C ALA A 51 -4.57 -3.58 10.57
N ILE A 52 -5.55 -4.47 10.64
CA ILE A 52 -6.20 -4.84 11.90
C ILE A 52 -5.23 -5.76 12.65
N PRO A 53 -4.75 -5.37 13.85
CA PRO A 53 -3.90 -6.23 14.66
C PRO A 53 -4.57 -7.60 14.85
N GLN A 54 -3.78 -8.67 14.97
CA GLN A 54 -4.26 -10.06 15.07
C GLN A 54 -4.89 -10.67 13.79
N ILE A 55 -5.21 -9.87 12.78
CA ILE A 55 -5.80 -10.37 11.51
C ILE A 55 -4.82 -10.20 10.35
N LEU A 56 -4.23 -9.01 10.24
CA LEU A 56 -3.38 -8.64 9.12
C LEU A 56 -2.04 -8.12 9.64
N ASN A 57 -0.95 -8.73 9.16
CA ASN A 57 0.40 -8.20 9.35
C ASN A 57 0.63 -7.05 8.35
N SER A 58 1.16 -5.92 8.81
CA SER A 58 1.36 -4.73 7.97
C SER A 58 2.42 -4.90 6.87
N ASP A 59 3.47 -5.68 7.12
CA ASP A 59 4.48 -5.99 6.10
C ASP A 59 3.89 -6.91 5.03
N TYR A 60 3.08 -7.90 5.44
CA TYR A 60 2.34 -8.74 4.50
C TYR A 60 1.36 -7.90 3.67
N CYS A 61 0.62 -6.99 4.30
CA CYS A 61 -0.26 -6.06 3.60
C CYS A 61 0.52 -5.26 2.54
N TYR A 62 1.69 -4.73 2.89
CA TYR A 62 2.52 -4.00 1.95
C TYR A 62 2.92 -4.86 0.74
N TYR A 63 3.48 -6.04 0.97
CA TYR A 63 3.89 -6.94 -0.12
C TYR A 63 2.69 -7.42 -0.96
N LEU A 64 1.54 -7.66 -0.35
CA LEU A 64 0.32 -8.02 -1.05
C LEU A 64 -0.16 -6.87 -1.95
N MET A 65 -0.22 -5.64 -1.44
CA MET A 65 -0.64 -4.47 -2.21
C MET A 65 0.30 -4.15 -3.37
N VAL A 66 1.60 -4.42 -3.21
CA VAL A 66 2.61 -4.26 -4.27
C VAL A 66 2.59 -5.42 -5.27
N SER A 67 1.98 -6.57 -4.95
CA SER A 67 1.99 -7.75 -5.83
C SER A 67 1.28 -7.54 -7.16
N ASP A 68 1.66 -8.33 -8.17
CA ASP A 68 1.00 -8.35 -9.47
C ASP A 68 -0.48 -8.71 -9.37
N TYR A 69 -0.85 -9.57 -8.43
CA TYR A 69 -2.24 -9.93 -8.20
C TYR A 69 -3.10 -8.70 -7.92
N VAL A 70 -2.67 -7.84 -6.98
CA VAL A 70 -3.42 -6.64 -6.62
C VAL A 70 -3.26 -5.56 -7.69
N VAL A 71 -2.03 -5.27 -8.13
CA VAL A 71 -1.78 -4.17 -9.07
C VAL A 71 -2.45 -4.45 -10.42
N ASN A 72 -2.22 -5.61 -11.03
CA ASN A 72 -2.79 -5.93 -12.33
C ASN A 72 -4.30 -6.17 -12.24
N GLY A 73 -4.76 -6.78 -11.14
CA GLY A 73 -6.18 -6.93 -10.86
C GLY A 73 -6.91 -5.60 -10.79
N LEU A 74 -6.37 -4.62 -10.05
CA LEU A 74 -6.98 -3.30 -9.94
C LEU A 74 -6.84 -2.46 -11.22
N ASN A 75 -5.76 -2.65 -11.98
CA ASN A 75 -5.55 -1.96 -13.26
C ASN A 75 -6.70 -2.16 -14.24
N GLN A 76 -7.43 -3.28 -14.18
CA GLN A 76 -8.59 -3.53 -15.06
C GLN A 76 -9.74 -2.54 -14.87
N PHE A 77 -9.80 -1.86 -13.72
CA PHE A 77 -10.85 -0.88 -13.41
C PHE A 77 -10.46 0.56 -13.74
N MET A 78 -9.26 0.79 -14.30
CA MET A 78 -8.78 2.14 -14.61
C MET A 78 -9.67 2.84 -15.63
N LYS A 79 -9.99 4.11 -15.36
CA LYS A 79 -10.70 4.99 -16.30
C LYS A 79 -9.99 6.33 -16.45
N GLY A 80 -10.06 6.91 -17.65
CA GLY A 80 -9.54 8.24 -18.00
C GLY A 80 -8.22 8.20 -18.78
N ASP A 81 -8.09 9.05 -19.80
CA ASP A 81 -6.99 8.95 -20.78
C ASP A 81 -5.68 9.59 -20.29
N ASN A 82 -5.73 10.78 -19.69
CA ASN A 82 -4.52 11.52 -19.27
C ASN A 82 -4.07 11.22 -17.83
N SER A 83 -4.91 10.60 -17.01
CA SER A 83 -4.61 10.20 -15.63
C SER A 83 -5.53 9.05 -15.22
N PRO A 84 -5.27 7.84 -15.75
CA PRO A 84 -6.10 6.68 -15.45
C PRO A 84 -6.11 6.45 -13.95
N SER A 85 -7.32 6.30 -13.39
CA SER A 85 -7.52 6.15 -11.96
C SER A 85 -8.55 5.09 -11.65
N ILE A 86 -8.43 4.51 -10.47
CA ILE A 86 -9.45 3.68 -9.83
C ILE A 86 -10.12 4.47 -8.70
N ASN A 87 -11.26 3.99 -8.24
CA ASN A 87 -11.91 4.54 -7.06
C ASN A 87 -11.71 3.62 -5.85
N LYS A 88 -12.09 4.12 -4.67
CA LYS A 88 -12.00 3.39 -3.40
C LYS A 88 -12.78 2.06 -3.44
N GLY A 89 -13.96 2.05 -4.06
CA GLY A 89 -14.83 0.87 -4.15
C GLY A 89 -14.17 -0.30 -4.87
N HIS A 90 -13.40 -0.03 -5.93
CA HIS A 90 -12.65 -1.10 -6.62
C HIS A 90 -11.66 -1.83 -5.71
N ILE A 91 -11.08 -1.13 -4.73
CA ILE A 91 -10.16 -1.73 -3.75
C ILE A 91 -10.96 -2.42 -2.64
N ASP A 92 -12.00 -1.77 -2.11
CA ASP A 92 -12.84 -2.34 -1.04
C ASP A 92 -13.51 -3.66 -1.46
N GLU A 93 -13.89 -3.79 -2.73
CA GLU A 93 -14.57 -4.95 -3.29
C GLU A 93 -13.61 -6.01 -3.84
N TRP A 94 -12.29 -5.74 -3.83
CA TRP A 94 -11.30 -6.69 -4.31
C TRP A 94 -11.14 -7.87 -3.34
N LEU A 95 -11.02 -9.08 -3.89
CA LEU A 95 -10.79 -10.27 -3.08
C LEU A 95 -9.31 -10.35 -2.70
N PHE A 96 -8.98 -10.25 -1.41
CA PHE A 96 -7.61 -10.36 -0.93
C PHE A 96 -7.32 -11.75 -0.33
N PRO A 97 -6.23 -12.43 -0.74
CA PRO A 97 -5.81 -13.65 -0.08
C PRO A 97 -5.27 -13.32 1.32
N LEU A 98 -5.97 -13.79 2.34
CA LEU A 98 -5.64 -13.55 3.74
C LEU A 98 -5.37 -14.87 4.46
N PRO A 99 -4.14 -15.42 4.37
CA PRO A 99 -3.79 -16.64 5.10
C PRO A 99 -3.66 -16.37 6.61
N PRO A 100 -3.57 -17.41 7.46
CA PRO A 100 -3.35 -17.23 8.89
C PRO A 100 -2.09 -16.41 9.19
N LEU A 101 -2.07 -15.68 10.31
CA LEU A 101 -0.96 -14.78 10.68
C LEU A 101 0.43 -15.45 10.67
N THR A 102 0.51 -16.71 11.08
CA THR A 102 1.77 -17.47 11.05
C THR A 102 2.31 -17.58 9.64
N GLU A 103 1.42 -17.82 8.67
CA GLU A 103 1.78 -17.92 7.26
C GLU A 103 2.13 -16.55 6.67
N GLN A 104 1.39 -15.49 7.03
CA GLN A 104 1.74 -14.12 6.65
C GLN A 104 3.17 -13.76 7.09
N LYS A 105 3.55 -14.10 8.34
CA LYS A 105 4.91 -13.88 8.88
C LYS A 105 5.96 -14.71 8.14
N ARG A 106 5.64 -15.97 7.81
CA ARG A 106 6.53 -16.87 7.07
C ARG A 106 6.85 -16.30 5.68
N ILE A 107 5.81 -15.82 4.97
CA ILE A 107 5.94 -15.19 3.64
C ILE A 107 6.82 -13.92 3.73
N VAL A 108 6.53 -13.03 4.68
CA VAL A 108 7.31 -11.80 4.89
C VAL A 108 8.79 -12.13 5.16
N CYS A 109 9.06 -13.12 6.01
CA CYS A 109 10.43 -13.56 6.31
C CYS A 109 11.16 -14.03 5.06
N ALA A 110 10.52 -14.87 4.23
CA ALA A 110 11.09 -15.36 2.99
C ALA A 110 11.44 -14.22 2.02
N ILE A 111 10.52 -13.26 1.84
CA ILE A 111 10.74 -12.09 0.97
C ILE A 111 11.93 -11.26 1.47
N ARG A 112 11.98 -10.97 2.78
CA ARG A 112 13.07 -10.18 3.38
C ARG A 112 14.43 -10.87 3.25
N ASN A 113 14.48 -12.18 3.44
CA ASN A 113 15.71 -12.95 3.28
C ASN A 113 16.22 -12.90 1.84
N LEU A 114 15.32 -12.94 0.85
CA LEU A 114 15.69 -12.82 -0.56
C LEU A 114 16.25 -11.43 -0.87
N PHE A 115 15.59 -10.37 -0.42
CA PHE A 115 16.10 -9.01 -0.63
C PHE A 115 17.45 -8.78 0.06
N ALA A 116 17.65 -9.30 1.27
CA ALA A 116 18.94 -9.20 1.95
C ALA A 116 20.08 -9.88 1.16
N GLN A 117 19.81 -11.00 0.50
CA GLN A 117 20.79 -11.64 -0.38
C GLN A 117 21.09 -10.78 -1.62
N LEU A 118 20.06 -10.15 -2.22
CA LEU A 118 20.24 -9.25 -3.35
C LEU A 118 21.07 -8.02 -2.97
N ASP A 119 20.85 -7.45 -1.79
CA ASP A 119 21.62 -6.32 -1.29
C ASP A 119 23.11 -6.67 -1.16
N VAL A 120 23.43 -7.84 -0.58
CA VAL A 120 24.83 -8.33 -0.46
C VAL A 120 25.48 -8.50 -1.83
N ILE A 121 24.75 -9.05 -2.81
CA ILE A 121 25.26 -9.23 -4.17
C ILE A 121 25.52 -7.86 -4.81
N MET A 122 24.60 -6.90 -4.65
CA MET A 122 24.72 -5.56 -5.20
C MET A 122 25.89 -4.77 -4.61
N GLU A 123 26.18 -4.93 -3.31
CA GLU A 123 27.34 -4.31 -2.66
C GLU A 123 28.68 -4.93 -3.08
N SER A 124 28.65 -6.14 -3.66
CA SER A 124 29.84 -6.87 -4.11
C SER A 124 30.19 -6.63 -5.58
N LEU A 125 29.40 -5.83 -6.31
CA LEU A 125 29.58 -5.44 -7.71
C LEU A 125 30.20 -4.04 -7.82
#